data_AF-A0A3D1VL40-F1
#
_entry.id   AF-A0A3D1VL40-F1
#
_cell.length_a   1.000
_cell.length_b   1.000
_cell.length_c   1.000
_cell.angle_alpha   90.00
_cell.angle_beta   90.00
_cell.angle_gamma   90.00
#
_symmetry.space_group_name_H-M   'P 1'
#
loop_
_entity.id
_entity.type
_entity.pdbx_description
1 polymer ?
#
loop_
_entity_poly.entity_id
_entity_poly.type
_entity_poly.pdbx_seq_one_letter_code
_entity_poly.pdbx_strand_id
1 'polypeptide(L)'
;AIEEWLGDESMLYRWHEYYHQLVCETAREEEADILDIRTPFLLSRRYETLLGEDGIHPTEEGYRLIEETIESQLLVNTHLHSTIQWA
;
A
#
# COMPACT_ATOMS: atom_id res chain seq x y z
N ALA A 1 -19.37 -21.26 2.27
CA ALA A 1 -18.38 -21.10 3.36
C ALA A 1 -17.68 -19.74 3.34
N ILE A 2 -16.64 -19.48 2.53
CA ILE A 2 -15.97 -18.15 2.48
C ILE A 2 -16.86 -17.09 1.82
N GLU A 3 -17.53 -17.41 0.72
CA GLU A 3 -18.45 -16.46 0.05
C GLU A 3 -19.64 -16.08 0.95
N GLU A 4 -20.23 -17.05 1.66
CA GLU A 4 -21.29 -16.78 2.65
C GLU A 4 -20.80 -15.91 3.82
N TRP A 5 -19.52 -16.04 4.21
CA TRP A 5 -18.92 -15.21 5.25
C TRP A 5 -18.65 -13.78 4.76
N LEU A 6 -18.19 -13.62 3.52
CA LEU A 6 -18.01 -12.32 2.88
C LEU A 6 -19.37 -11.63 2.66
N GLY A 7 -20.44 -12.38 2.42
CA GLY A 7 -21.79 -11.87 2.21
C GLY A 7 -21.99 -11.29 0.81
N ASP A 8 -21.13 -10.36 0.39
CA ASP A 8 -21.10 -9.84 -0.98
C ASP A 8 -19.65 -9.58 -1.45
N GLU A 9 -19.45 -9.53 -2.77
CA GLU A 9 -18.14 -9.36 -3.40
C GLU A 9 -17.43 -8.06 -2.96
N SER A 10 -18.18 -7.00 -2.69
CA SER A 10 -17.61 -5.72 -2.24
C SER A 10 -17.15 -5.76 -0.78
N MET A 11 -17.52 -6.79 -0.01
CA MET A 11 -17.03 -6.98 1.35
C MET A 11 -15.52 -7.17 1.39
N LEU A 12 -14.94 -7.84 0.40
CA LEU A 12 -13.48 -7.99 0.33
C LEU A 12 -12.82 -6.61 0.25
N TYR A 13 -13.28 -5.75 -0.67
CA TYR A 13 -12.77 -4.38 -0.79
C TYR A 13 -12.95 -3.58 0.51
N ARG A 14 -14.13 -3.69 1.17
CA ARG A 14 -14.38 -3.00 2.44
C ARG A 14 -13.42 -3.44 3.55
N TRP A 15 -13.11 -4.73 3.65
CA TRP A 15 -12.11 -5.23 4.60
C TRP A 15 -10.70 -4.71 4.28
N HIS A 16 -10.31 -4.69 3.01
CA HIS A 16 -9.03 -4.12 2.59
C HIS A 16 -8.92 -2.63 2.94
N GLU A 17 -9.98 -1.84 2.72
CA GLU A 17 -10.03 -0.44 3.12
C GLU A 17 -9.95 -0.27 4.64
N TYR A 18 -10.75 -1.03 5.38
CA TYR A 18 -10.77 -0.98 6.84
C TYR A 18 -9.42 -1.36 7.46
N TYR A 19 -8.77 -2.44 6.97
CA TYR A 19 -7.44 -2.82 7.45
C TYR A 19 -6.38 -1.79 7.11
N HIS A 20 -6.43 -1.18 5.93
CA HIS A 20 -5.52 -0.09 5.60
C HIS A 20 -5.68 1.10 6.56
N GLN A 21 -6.92 1.50 6.87
CA GLN A 21 -7.19 2.57 7.83
C GLN A 21 -6.64 2.23 9.22
N LEU A 22 -6.89 1.01 9.71
CA LEU A 22 -6.36 0.56 11.00
C LEU A 22 -4.82 0.56 11.05
N VAL A 23 -4.15 0.13 9.99
CA VAL A 23 -2.68 0.17 9.91
C VAL A 23 -2.18 1.61 9.97
N CYS A 24 -2.82 2.52 9.23
CA CYS A 24 -2.47 3.94 9.24
C CYS A 24 -2.69 4.61 10.60
N GLU A 25 -3.81 4.31 11.26
CA GLU A 25 -4.10 4.80 12.62
C GLU A 25 -3.08 4.27 13.62
N THR A 26 -2.78 2.97 13.57
CA THR A 26 -1.81 2.33 14.47
C THR A 26 -0.41 2.92 14.30
N ALA A 27 0.07 3.07 13.07
CA ALA A 27 1.40 3.64 12.84
C ALA A 27 1.49 5.10 13.31
N ARG A 28 0.40 5.88 13.19
CA ARG A 28 0.33 7.23 13.73
C ARG A 28 0.40 7.25 15.26
N GLU A 29 -0.26 6.30 15.92
CA GLU A 29 -0.27 6.17 17.38
C GLU A 29 1.10 5.74 17.94
N GLU A 30 1.81 4.89 17.20
CA GLU A 30 3.12 4.36 17.57
C GLU A 30 4.30 5.19 17.02
N GLU A 31 4.03 6.34 16.39
CA GLU A 31 5.04 7.17 15.72
C GLU A 31 5.92 6.40 14.72
N ALA A 32 5.33 5.41 14.05
CA ALA A 32 6.01 4.57 13.06
C ALA A 32 5.86 5.13 11.64
N ASP A 33 6.91 4.98 10.85
CA ASP A 33 6.88 5.30 9.42
C ASP A 33 5.98 4.31 8.64
N ILE A 34 5.24 4.83 7.66
CA ILE A 34 4.47 4.03 6.71
C ILE A 34 5.08 4.19 5.32
N LEU A 35 5.30 3.06 4.64
CA LEU A 35 5.57 3.04 3.20
C LEU A 35 4.26 2.77 2.46
N ASP A 36 3.70 3.80 1.81
CA ASP A 36 2.45 3.65 1.08
C ASP A 36 2.68 3.03 -0.30
N ILE A 37 2.53 1.71 -0.38
CA ILE A 37 2.56 0.95 -1.64
C ILE A 37 1.17 0.77 -2.27
N ARG A 38 0.09 1.16 -1.57
CA ARG A 38 -1.29 0.91 -1.99
C ARG A 38 -1.77 1.97 -2.98
N THR A 39 -1.52 3.25 -2.69
CA THR A 39 -1.97 4.36 -3.53
C THR A 39 -1.46 4.26 -4.98
N PRO A 40 -0.19 3.92 -5.25
CA PRO A 40 0.30 3.77 -6.62
C PRO A 40 -0.44 2.69 -7.42
N PHE A 41 -0.85 1.58 -6.80
CA PHE A 41 -1.70 0.58 -7.45
C PHE A 41 -3.05 1.18 -7.79
N LEU A 42 -3.77 1.74 -6.81
CA LEU A 42 -5.13 2.25 -7.00
C LEU A 42 -5.23 3.40 -8.01
N LEU A 43 -4.20 4.24 -8.12
CA LEU A 43 -4.15 5.34 -9.08
C LEU A 43 -3.68 4.91 -10.48
N SER A 44 -3.14 3.70 -10.63
CA SER A 44 -2.65 3.20 -11.91
C SER A 44 -3.81 2.94 -12.89
N ARG A 45 -3.77 3.62 -14.04
CA ARG A 45 -4.69 3.34 -15.16
C ARG A 45 -4.47 1.96 -15.80
N ARG A 46 -3.38 1.27 -15.43
CA ARG A 46 -3.04 -0.08 -15.90
C ARG A 46 -3.11 -1.07 -14.74
N TYR A 47 -4.03 -0.88 -13.80
CA TYR A 47 -4.19 -1.73 -12.62
C TYR A 47 -4.23 -3.22 -12.96
N GLU A 48 -4.95 -3.59 -14.02
CA GLU A 48 -5.08 -4.97 -14.48
C GLU A 48 -3.75 -5.62 -14.88
N THR A 49 -2.72 -4.84 -15.24
CA THR A 49 -1.40 -5.40 -15.56
C THR A 49 -0.51 -5.57 -14.34
N LEU A 50 -0.93 -5.07 -13.18
CA LEU A 50 -0.12 -5.07 -11.95
C LEU A 50 -0.41 -6.28 -11.06
N LEU A 51 -1.54 -6.97 -11.28
CA LEU A 51 -1.93 -8.17 -10.55
C LEU A 51 -2.05 -9.35 -11.50
N GLY A 52 -1.65 -10.53 -11.03
CA GLY A 52 -1.77 -11.77 -11.75
C GLY A 52 -3.24 -12.17 -11.95
N GLU A 53 -3.45 -13.29 -12.63
CA GLU A 53 -4.79 -13.81 -12.93
C GLU A 53 -5.62 -14.15 -11.68
N ASP A 54 -4.96 -14.35 -10.53
CA ASP A 54 -5.63 -14.58 -9.24
C ASP A 54 -6.13 -13.30 -8.57
N GLY A 55 -5.79 -12.12 -9.11
CA GLY A 55 -6.23 -10.83 -8.61
C GLY A 55 -5.68 -10.43 -7.24
N ILE A 56 -4.70 -11.17 -6.69
CA ILE A 56 -4.13 -10.89 -5.36
C ILE A 56 -2.60 -10.82 -5.36
N HIS A 57 -1.92 -11.53 -6.25
CA HIS A 57 -0.46 -11.48 -6.34
C HIS A 57 -0.01 -10.44 -7.37
N PRO A 58 1.00 -9.61 -7.07
CA PRO A 58 1.59 -8.74 -8.06
C PRO A 58 2.21 -9.50 -9.23
N THR A 59 2.10 -8.93 -10.44
CA THR A 59 2.92 -9.34 -11.60
C THR A 59 4.35 -8.83 -11.45
N GLU A 60 5.22 -9.13 -12.42
CA GLU A 60 6.55 -8.51 -12.51
C GLU A 60 6.45 -6.97 -12.57
N GLU A 61 5.51 -6.42 -13.35
CA GLU A 61 5.25 -4.98 -13.37
C GLU A 61 4.72 -4.45 -12.04
N GLY A 62 3.89 -5.23 -11.35
CA GLY A 62 3.41 -4.91 -10.01
C GLY A 62 4.55 -4.84 -8.99
N TYR A 63 5.44 -5.83 -8.97
CA TYR A 63 6.61 -5.83 -8.10
C TYR A 63 7.55 -4.67 -8.40
N ARG A 64 7.78 -4.34 -9.68
CA ARG A 64 8.57 -3.17 -10.04
C ARG A 64 7.95 -1.87 -9.54
N LEU A 65 6.62 -1.72 -9.60
CA LEU A 65 5.95 -0.54 -9.04
C LEU A 65 6.16 -0.44 -7.52
N ILE A 66 6.13 -1.58 -6.81
CA ILE A 66 6.41 -1.63 -5.37
C ILE A 66 7.85 -1.17 -5.10
N GLU A 67 8.83 -1.70 -5.83
CA GLU A 67 10.25 -1.34 -5.72
C GLU A 67 10.46 0.16 -5.93
N GLU A 68 10.01 0.71 -7.06
CA GLU A 68 10.11 2.14 -7.39
C GLU A 68 9.46 3.03 -6.31
N THR A 69 8.33 2.59 -5.76
CA THR A 69 7.61 3.30 -4.70
C THR A 69 8.39 3.33 -3.40
N ILE A 70 8.95 2.19 -2.99
CA ILE A 70 9.76 2.08 -1.76
C ILE A 70 11.02 2.94 -1.89
N GLU A 71 11.74 2.81 -3.01
CA GLU A 71 12.94 3.61 -3.27
C GLU A 71 12.65 5.11 -3.20
N SER A 72 11.58 5.56 -3.86
CA SER A 72 11.17 6.97 -3.84
C SER A 72 10.89 7.48 -2.43
N GLN A 73 10.17 6.72 -1.59
CA GLN A 73 9.82 7.13 -0.23
C GLN A 73 11.02 7.11 0.74
N LEU A 74 11.91 6.13 0.61
CA LEU A 74 13.12 6.06 1.43
C LEU A 74 14.11 7.19 1.12
N LEU A 75 14.25 7.58 -0.16
CA LEU A 75 15.07 8.72 -0.56
C LEU A 75 14.55 10.05 0.01
N VAL A 76 13.22 10.23 0.04
CA VAL A 76 12.59 11.43 0.64
C VAL A 76 12.81 11.47 2.15
N ASN A 77 12.61 10.34 2.86
CA ASN A 77 12.78 10.29 4.32
C ASN A 77 14.25 10.50 4.75
N THR A 78 15.21 10.07 3.94
CA THR A 78 16.64 10.31 4.20
C THR A 78 16.98 11.81 4.13
N HIS A 79 16.37 12.55 3.20
CA HIS A 79 16.60 13.99 3.07
C HIS A 79 15.93 14.82 4.19
N LEU A 80 14.79 14.39 4.72
CA LEU A 80 14.12 15.07 5.84
C LEU A 80 14.92 14.98 7.14
N HIS A 81 15.51 13.81 7.46
CA HIS A 81 16.36 13.68 8.65
C HIS A 81 17.67 14.49 8.57
N SER A 82 18.22 14.71 7.37
CA SER A 82 19.43 15.54 7.20
C SER A 82 19.20 17.05 7.38
N THR A 83 17.95 17.52 7.33
CA THR A 83 17.62 18.95 7.43
C THR A 83 17.31 19.39 8.87
N ILE A 84 16.96 18.47 9.77
CA ILE A 84 16.52 18.78 11.15
C ILE A 84 17.68 18.74 12.17
N GLN A 85 18.91 18.37 11.77
CA GLN A 85 20.05 18.28 12.70
C GLN A 85 20.84 19.59 12.95
N TRP A 86 20.39 20.75 12.45
CA TRP A 86 21.12 22.03 12.63
C TRP A 86 20.26 23.23 13.05
N ALA A 87 19.13 22.99 13.74
CA ALA A 87 18.36 24.07 14.39
C ALA A 87 18.45 23.97 15.91
#